data_AF-G0ADK0-F1
#
_entry.id   AF-G0ADK0-F1
#
_cell.length_a   1.000
_cell.length_b   1.000
_cell.length_c   1.000
_cell.angle_alpha   90.00
_cell.angle_beta   90.00
_cell.angle_gamma   90.00
#
_symmetry.space_group_name_H-M   'P 1'
#
loop_
_entity.id
_entity.type
_entity.pdbx_description
1 polymer ?
#
loop_
_entity_poly.entity_id
_entity_poly.type
_entity_poly.pdbx_seq_one_letter_code
_entity_poly.pdbx_strand_id
1 'polypeptide(L)' 'MAESFVNTFKRDHVNQMNRSTTAAVLDQLPDAFEHFNEVHPHSALKWKAPRMFRRELGRQTQVNDAI' A
#
# COMPACT_ATOMS: atom_id res chain seq x y z
N MET A 1 -11.69 7.62 -2.96
CA MET A 1 -10.40 7.21 -2.35
C MET A 1 -10.42 5.72 -1.97
N ALA A 2 -11.33 5.28 -1.11
CA ALA A 2 -11.39 3.89 -0.63
C ALA A 2 -11.69 2.87 -1.74
N GLU A 3 -12.56 3.20 -2.69
CA GLU A 3 -12.95 2.29 -3.78
C GLU A 3 -11.76 1.90 -4.69
N SER A 4 -10.96 2.88 -5.11
CA SER A 4 -9.75 2.63 -5.90
C SER A 4 -8.77 1.72 -5.17
N PHE A 5 -8.60 1.90 -3.86
CA PHE A 5 -7.78 1.02 -3.04
C PHE A 5 -8.31 -0.42 -3.08
N VAL A 6 -9.61 -0.62 -2.78
CA VAL A 6 -10.22 -1.95 -2.74
C VAL A 6 -10.11 -2.65 -4.10
N ASN A 7 -10.34 -1.92 -5.20
CA ASN A 7 -10.25 -2.48 -6.54
C ASN A 7 -8.83 -2.91 -6.90
N THR A 8 -7.83 -2.07 -6.64
CA THR A 8 -6.41 -2.42 -6.88
C THR A 8 -5.97 -3.58 -5.98
N PHE A 9 -6.29 -3.54 -4.69
CA PHE A 9 -5.91 -4.59 -3.75
C PHE A 9 -6.54 -5.94 -4.10
N LYS A 10 -7.81 -5.96 -4.51
CA LYS A 10 -8.47 -7.17 -4.98
C LYS A 10 -7.82 -7.73 -6.25
N ARG A 11 -7.60 -6.86 -7.25
CA ARG A 11 -7.04 -7.24 -8.55
C ARG A 11 -5.64 -7.82 -8.42
N ASP A 12 -4.77 -7.15 -7.67
CA ASP A 12 -3.33 -7.44 -7.69
C ASP A 12 -2.90 -8.40 -6.57
N HIS A 13 -3.67 -8.51 -5.50
CA HIS A 13 -3.32 -9.39 -4.38
C HIS A 13 -4.37 -10.47 -4.15
N VAL A 14 -5.62 -10.11 -3.84
CA VAL A 14 -6.65 -11.09 -3.41
C VAL A 14 -6.92 -12.14 -4.48
N ASN A 15 -6.93 -11.78 -5.76
CA ASN A 15 -7.14 -12.73 -6.86
C ASN A 15 -6.01 -13.76 -6.99
N GLN A 16 -4.80 -13.44 -6.52
CA GLN A 16 -3.64 -14.32 -6.56
C GLN A 16 -3.47 -15.15 -5.28
N MET A 17 -4.16 -14.77 -4.21
CA MET A 17 -4.10 -15.47 -2.93
C MET A 17 -4.74 -16.86 -2.98
N ASN A 18 -4.18 -17.79 -2.20
CA ASN A 18 -4.88 -19.00 -1.82
C ASN A 18 -6.06 -18.65 -0.90
N ARG A 19 -7.27 -18.92 -1.37
CA ARG A 19 -8.53 -18.61 -0.67
C ARG A 19 -9.29 -19.86 -0.21
N SER A 20 -8.62 -21.01 -0.16
CA SER A 20 -9.23 -22.30 0.22
C SER A 20 -9.66 -22.36 1.68
N THR A 21 -8.96 -21.65 2.58
CA THR A 21 -9.27 -21.59 4.01
C THR A 21 -9.03 -20.20 4.56
N THR A 22 -9.69 -19.88 5.67
CA THR A 22 -9.48 -18.62 6.39
C THR A 22 -8.04 -18.47 6.85
N ALA A 23 -7.43 -19.54 7.40
CA ALA A 23 -6.04 -19.53 7.84
C ALA A 23 -5.08 -19.16 6.70
N ALA A 24 -5.25 -19.79 5.52
CA ALA A 24 -4.42 -19.47 4.36
C ALA A 24 -4.55 -18.00 3.95
N VAL A 25 -5.77 -17.44 3.94
CA VAL A 25 -5.97 -16.02 3.62
C VAL A 25 -5.27 -15.13 4.65
N LEU A 26 -5.46 -15.39 5.94
CA LEU A 26 -4.86 -14.61 7.02
C LEU A 26 -3.32 -14.64 6.97
N ASP A 27 -2.72 -15.79 6.64
CA ASP A 27 -1.26 -15.93 6.52
C ASP A 27 -0.68 -15.08 5.37
N GLN A 28 -1.46 -14.85 4.30
CA GLN A 28 -1.00 -14.09 3.12
C GLN A 28 -1.26 -12.58 3.22
N LEU A 29 -2.16 -12.15 4.11
CA LEU A 29 -2.52 -10.73 4.24
C LEU A 29 -1.33 -9.82 4.58
N PRO A 30 -0.45 -10.16 5.55
CA PRO A 30 0.70 -9.33 5.89
C PRO A 30 1.58 -9.01 4.68
N ASP A 31 1.95 -10.03 3.90
CA ASP A 31 2.81 -9.89 2.73
C ASP A 31 2.15 -9.04 1.64
N ALA A 32 0.84 -9.23 1.42
CA ALA A 32 0.10 -8.43 0.45
C ALA A 32 0.02 -6.96 0.86
N PHE A 33 -0.21 -6.67 2.15
CA PHE A 33 -0.18 -5.30 2.65
C PHE A 33 1.22 -4.70 2.57
N GLU A 34 2.27 -5.47 2.86
CA GLU A 34 3.64 -5.01 2.78
C GLU A 34 4.01 -4.64 1.34
N HIS A 35 3.68 -5.51 0.38
CA HIS A 35 3.91 -5.26 -1.03
C HIS A 35 3.15 -4.03 -1.53
N PHE A 36 1.87 -3.90 -1.19
CA PHE A 36 1.07 -2.72 -1.52
C PHE A 36 1.72 -1.43 -0.97
N ASN A 37 2.21 -1.47 0.27
CA ASN A 37 2.73 -0.30 0.96
C ASN A 37 4.16 0.12 0.56
N GLU A 38 5.01 -0.83 0.17
CA GLU A 38 6.43 -0.57 -0.15
C GLU A 38 6.74 -0.57 -1.65
N VAL A 39 5.98 -1.31 -2.47
CA VAL A 39 6.36 -1.55 -3.88
C VAL A 39 5.43 -0.86 -4.87
N HIS A 40 4.11 -0.87 -4.64
CA HIS A 40 3.14 -0.47 -5.66
C HIS A 40 3.13 1.05 -5.91
N PRO A 41 3.45 1.54 -7.12
CA PRO A 41 3.40 2.96 -7.42
C PRO A 41 1.98 3.42 -7.73
N HIS A 42 1.51 4.49 -7.07
CA HIS A 42 0.17 5.02 -7.28
C HIS A 42 0.20 6.39 -7.97
N SER A 43 -0.60 6.58 -9.02
CA SER A 43 -0.69 7.84 -9.77
C SER A 43 -1.07 9.03 -8.88
N ALA A 44 -2.03 8.84 -7.97
CA ALA A 44 -2.42 9.84 -6.97
C ALA A 44 -1.29 10.21 -5.99
N LEU A 45 -0.29 9.34 -5.82
CA LEU A 45 0.88 9.55 -4.96
C LEU A 45 2.12 9.95 -5.77
N LYS A 46 1.94 10.59 -6.94
CA LYS A 46 3.04 10.98 -7.84
C LYS A 46 3.91 9.78 -8.25
N TRP A 47 3.26 8.64 -8.49
CA TRP A 47 3.91 7.37 -8.83
C TRP A 47 4.85 6.82 -7.75
N LYS A 48 4.65 7.19 -6.48
CA LYS A 48 5.38 6.63 -5.35
C LYS A 48 4.56 5.56 -4.65
N ALA A 49 5.27 4.65 -3.99
CA ALA A 49 4.65 3.73 -3.03
C ALA A 49 4.10 4.48 -1.81
N PRO A 50 3.06 3.96 -1.13
CA PRO A 50 2.45 4.63 0.02
C PRO A 50 3.43 5.01 1.14
N ARG A 51 4.34 4.11 1.53
CA ARG A 51 5.33 4.42 2.56
C ARG A 51 6.40 5.40 2.08
N MET A 52 6.84 5.29 0.83
CA MET A 52 7.72 6.28 0.21
C MET A 52 7.11 7.69 0.27
N PHE A 53 5.83 7.81 -0.10
CA PHE A 53 5.10 9.08 -0.04
C PHE A 53 4.99 9.62 1.39
N ARG A 54 4.66 8.77 2.38
CA ARG A 54 4.59 9.18 3.80
C ARG A 54 5.94 9.65 4.35
N ARG A 55 7.03 8.95 4.03
CA ARG A 55 8.40 9.34 4.41
C ARG A 55 8.79 10.69 3.81
N GLU A 56 8.47 10.91 2.54
CA GLU A 56 8.69 12.18 1.84
C GLU A 56 7.94 13.34 2.50
N LEU A 57 6.65 13.12 2.79
CA LEU A 57 5.80 14.12 3.44
C LEU A 57 6.31 14.48 4.84
N GLY A 58 6.67 13.49 5.65
CA GLY A 58 7.23 13.72 6.99
C GLY A 58 8.51 14.54 6.96
N ARG A 59 9.38 14.31 5.96
CA ARG A 59 10.60 15.12 5.78
C ARG A 59 10.29 16.57 5.39
N GLN A 60 9.29 16.78 4.53
CA GLN A 60 8.88 18.13 4.13
C GLN A 60 8.30 18.92 5.31
N THR A 61 7.49 18.28 6.15
CA THR A 61 6.98 18.90 7.38
C THR A 61 8.12 19.34 8.30
N GLN A 62 9.10 18.45 8.56
CA GLN A 62 10.26 18.78 9.40
C GLN A 62 11.09 19.95 8.87
N VAL A 63 11.27 20.05 7.55
CA VAL A 63 12.00 21.17 6.93
C VAL A 63 11.22 22.47 7.06
N ASN A 64 9.89 22.43 6.89
CA ASN A 64 9.06 23.63 6.99
C ASN A 64 8.94 24.16 8.43
N ASP A 65 8.99 23.28 9.43
CA ASP A 65 8.96 23.68 10.85
C ASP A 65 10.31 24.23 11.34
N ALA A 66 11.39 24.05 10.56
CA ALA A 66 12.75 24.51 10.88
C ALA A 66 13.13 25.86 10.23
N ILE A 67 12.21 26.48 9.47
CA ILE A 67 12.37 27.78 8.80
C ILE A 67 11.42 28.79 9.45
#